data_AF-A0A8H7H2K8-F1
#
_entry.id   AF-A0A8H7H2K8-F1
#
_cell.length_a   1.000
_cell.length_b   1.000
_cell.length_c   1.000
_cell.angle_alpha   90.00
_cell.angle_beta   90.00
_cell.angle_gamma   90.00
#
_symmetry.space_group_name_H-M   'P 1'
#
loop_
_entity.id
_entity.type
_entity.pdbx_description
1 polymer ?
#
loop_
_entity_poly.entity_id
_entity_poly.type
_entity_poly.pdbx_seq_one_letter_code
_entity_poly.pdbx_strand_id
1 'polypeptide(L)'
;MVILFSNSSGDNWLSFTSQAEQEPIADTASQKIGGDIDQEYPIQAEMPRRFSRNTYTGALLINILASALPAIYDTLVKIWISKIDSSFVVTTDAYTYINVIVEVLNEGLPRASYLVIGDSAMPLALRVNLVCTLIAFQTVAGLVMSLIFVASASRLAAAFVPANVRAASIGYIQISSFSALTSATETAVSLATRSIDRPDVPLIISLCRTLANIILDFAFLSTFRVKAVREPTVNTQASIRMACNGIGCIAGLLYFIYVARRLRLDEERKSVWLPKWSSLVALAKPGVHTLIESAVRNALYLWLIHGIVGLGSDYATAFNTIRWGLVMVPVNALAATSSTFVGHEWGL
;
A
#
# COMPACT_ATOMS: atom_id res chain seq x y z
N MET A 1 -40.41 -14.71 3.02
CA MET A 1 -41.69 -14.13 2.56
C MET A 1 -41.60 -14.02 1.05
N VAL A 2 -42.19 -15.00 0.37
CA VAL A 2 -42.23 -15.16 -1.09
C VAL A 2 -43.41 -14.35 -1.61
N ILE A 3 -43.23 -13.56 -2.66
CA ILE A 3 -44.35 -13.09 -3.49
C ILE A 3 -43.95 -13.24 -4.96
N LEU A 4 -44.65 -14.18 -5.62
CA LEU A 4 -44.79 -14.35 -7.06
C LEU A 4 -46.27 -14.09 -7.39
N PHE A 5 -46.56 -13.33 -8.45
CA PHE A 5 -47.76 -13.39 -9.33
C PHE A 5 -47.37 -12.59 -10.59
N SER A 6 -47.27 -13.14 -11.81
CA SER A 6 -48.24 -13.81 -12.71
C SER A 6 -48.86 -12.86 -13.75
N ASN A 7 -48.25 -12.85 -14.95
CA ASN A 7 -48.76 -13.09 -16.32
C ASN A 7 -50.09 -12.51 -16.89
N SER A 8 -50.07 -12.37 -18.23
CA SER A 8 -51.17 -12.24 -19.24
C SER A 8 -51.57 -10.79 -19.61
N SER A 9 -51.71 -10.32 -20.87
CA SER A 9 -51.92 -10.97 -22.20
C SER A 9 -51.95 -9.92 -23.35
N GLY A 10 -51.57 -10.34 -24.59
CA GLY A 10 -52.04 -9.89 -25.94
C GLY A 10 -51.61 -8.51 -26.47
N ASP A 11 -51.31 -8.24 -27.75
CA ASP A 11 -51.35 -8.99 -29.02
C ASP A 11 -50.53 -8.24 -30.11
N ASN A 12 -49.79 -9.02 -30.91
CA ASN A 12 -49.50 -9.03 -32.37
C ASN A 12 -49.43 -7.77 -33.29
N TRP A 13 -48.78 -8.04 -34.45
CA TRP A 13 -48.58 -7.28 -35.72
C TRP A 13 -47.17 -6.65 -35.83
N LEU A 14 -46.24 -6.97 -36.74
CA LEU A 14 -46.27 -7.61 -38.07
C LEU A 14 -44.95 -8.33 -38.39
N SER A 15 -45.07 -9.47 -39.05
CA SER A 15 -44.01 -10.21 -39.74
C SER A 15 -43.87 -9.74 -41.20
N PHE A 16 -42.62 -9.68 -41.69
CA PHE A 16 -42.32 -9.85 -43.12
C PHE A 16 -41.13 -10.82 -43.23
N THR A 17 -41.40 -11.98 -43.79
CA THR A 17 -40.43 -12.99 -44.22
C THR A 17 -40.10 -12.80 -45.70
N SER A 18 -38.85 -13.04 -46.07
CA SER A 18 -38.45 -13.48 -47.41
C SER A 18 -37.11 -14.20 -47.30
N GLN A 19 -37.13 -15.52 -47.45
CA GLN A 19 -35.98 -16.41 -47.58
C GLN A 19 -35.43 -16.40 -49.01
N ALA A 20 -34.11 -16.59 -49.14
CA ALA A 20 -33.34 -17.26 -50.21
C ALA A 20 -31.86 -16.94 -49.91
N GLU A 21 -30.85 -17.81 -49.88
CA GLU A 21 -30.65 -19.19 -50.34
C GLU A 21 -29.30 -19.66 -49.73
N GLN A 22 -29.20 -20.91 -49.30
CA GLN A 22 -27.96 -21.57 -48.87
C GLN A 22 -27.31 -22.26 -50.08
N GLU A 23 -25.97 -22.25 -50.19
CA GLU A 23 -25.17 -23.49 -50.35
C GLU A 23 -23.65 -23.27 -50.12
N PRO A 24 -22.91 -24.31 -49.66
CA PRO A 24 -21.50 -24.25 -49.27
C PRO A 24 -20.55 -24.86 -50.32
N ILE A 25 -19.28 -24.43 -50.38
CA ILE A 25 -18.24 -25.15 -51.16
C ILE A 25 -16.97 -25.29 -50.31
N ALA A 26 -16.49 -26.54 -50.30
CA ALA A 26 -15.40 -27.10 -49.51
C ALA A 26 -13.99 -26.79 -50.03
N ASP A 27 -13.03 -27.12 -49.17
CA ASP A 27 -11.59 -27.24 -49.34
C ASP A 27 -11.09 -27.62 -50.74
N THR A 28 -10.01 -26.98 -51.20
CA THR A 28 -8.77 -27.61 -51.71
C THR A 28 -7.75 -26.52 -52.07
N ALA A 29 -6.64 -26.42 -51.32
CA ALA A 29 -5.29 -26.20 -51.86
C ALA A 29 -4.26 -26.08 -50.73
N SER A 30 -3.70 -27.22 -50.36
CA SER A 30 -2.44 -27.33 -49.66
C SER A 30 -1.29 -27.07 -50.65
N GLN A 31 -0.39 -26.11 -50.38
CA GLN A 31 1.09 -26.30 -50.41
C GLN A 31 1.90 -24.99 -50.47
N LYS A 32 2.77 -24.86 -49.46
CA LYS A 32 4.19 -24.43 -49.48
C LYS A 32 4.57 -23.19 -50.30
N ILE A 33 4.93 -22.11 -49.59
CA ILE A 33 6.26 -21.43 -49.60
C ILE A 33 6.35 -20.79 -48.19
N GLY A 34 7.27 -21.12 -47.26
CA GLY A 34 8.69 -21.40 -47.42
C GLY A 34 9.50 -20.12 -47.25
N GLY A 35 9.46 -19.50 -46.06
CA GLY A 35 10.24 -18.31 -45.75
C GLY A 35 10.57 -18.28 -44.25
N ASP A 36 11.78 -18.75 -43.94
CA ASP A 36 12.40 -18.66 -42.62
C ASP A 36 12.39 -17.21 -42.13
N ILE A 37 11.74 -16.98 -41.00
CA ILE A 37 11.97 -15.80 -40.17
C ILE A 37 12.57 -16.37 -38.89
N ASP A 38 13.87 -16.17 -38.74
CA ASP A 38 14.66 -16.53 -37.56
C ASP A 38 13.96 -16.00 -36.30
N GLN A 39 13.30 -16.92 -35.59
CA GLN A 39 12.79 -16.67 -34.24
C GLN A 39 13.99 -16.62 -33.30
N GLU A 40 14.40 -15.40 -32.97
CA GLU A 40 15.27 -15.10 -31.86
C GLU A 40 14.60 -15.59 -30.57
N TYR A 41 15.02 -16.75 -30.08
CA TYR A 41 14.61 -17.27 -28.77
C TYR A 41 15.23 -16.41 -27.67
N PRO A 42 14.45 -15.68 -26.84
CA PRO A 42 14.98 -15.33 -25.54
C PRO A 42 14.96 -16.62 -24.71
N ILE A 43 16.13 -17.04 -24.24
CA ILE A 43 16.27 -18.04 -23.17
C ILE A 43 15.66 -17.44 -21.91
N GLN A 44 14.33 -17.42 -21.82
CA GLN A 44 13.63 -17.35 -20.56
C GLN A 44 13.66 -18.77 -20.01
N ALA A 45 14.56 -19.01 -19.05
CA ALA A 45 14.53 -20.22 -18.26
C ALA A 45 13.10 -20.42 -17.74
N GLU A 46 12.38 -21.39 -18.31
CA GLU A 46 11.01 -21.72 -17.89
C GLU A 46 11.07 -22.16 -16.44
N MET A 47 10.68 -21.28 -15.52
CA MET A 47 10.35 -21.72 -14.16
C MET A 47 9.24 -22.77 -14.29
N PRO A 48 9.35 -23.93 -13.62
CA PRO A 48 8.34 -24.98 -13.70
C PRO A 48 6.95 -24.38 -13.44
N ARG A 49 5.95 -24.69 -14.30
CA ARG A 49 4.61 -24.04 -14.35
C ARG A 49 3.98 -23.74 -12.98
N ARG A 50 4.26 -24.53 -11.94
CA ARG A 50 3.79 -24.35 -10.55
C ARG A 50 4.36 -23.14 -9.80
N PHE A 51 5.50 -22.60 -10.24
CA PHE A 51 6.18 -21.44 -9.65
C PHE A 51 6.08 -20.19 -10.54
N SER A 52 5.32 -20.26 -11.64
CA SER A 52 5.02 -19.09 -12.45
C SER A 52 4.11 -18.13 -11.69
N ARG A 53 4.38 -16.82 -11.79
CA ARG A 53 3.53 -15.73 -11.27
C ARG A 53 2.08 -15.79 -11.79
N ASN A 54 1.86 -16.49 -12.89
CA ASN A 54 0.53 -16.64 -13.50
C ASN A 54 -0.31 -17.74 -12.82
N THR A 55 0.25 -18.48 -11.86
CA THR A 55 -0.48 -19.47 -11.06
C THR A 55 -0.66 -18.97 -9.63
N TYR A 56 -1.79 -19.32 -9.00
CA TYR A 56 -2.07 -18.90 -7.62
C TYR A 56 -0.93 -19.27 -6.67
N THR A 57 -0.41 -20.50 -6.77
CA THR A 57 0.69 -20.99 -5.93
C THR A 57 1.99 -20.21 -6.16
N GLY A 58 2.38 -19.96 -7.41
CA GLY A 58 3.58 -19.19 -7.72
C GLY A 58 3.46 -17.73 -7.28
N ALA A 59 2.32 -17.09 -7.53
CA ALA A 59 2.04 -15.73 -7.05
C ALA A 59 2.03 -15.64 -5.52
N LEU A 60 1.43 -16.61 -4.83
CA LEU A 60 1.42 -16.68 -3.37
C LEU A 60 2.84 -16.74 -2.81
N LEU A 61 3.68 -17.59 -3.38
CA LEU A 61 5.05 -17.79 -2.91
C LEU A 61 5.90 -16.53 -3.14
N ILE A 62 5.73 -15.85 -4.27
CA ILE A 62 6.36 -14.55 -4.55
C ILE A 62 5.89 -13.50 -3.53
N ASN A 63 4.59 -13.42 -3.24
CA ASN A 63 4.05 -12.47 -2.26
C ASN A 63 4.53 -12.76 -0.83
N ILE A 64 4.67 -14.04 -0.45
CA ILE A 64 5.26 -14.43 0.84
C ILE A 64 6.70 -13.96 0.92
N LEU A 65 7.52 -14.25 -0.10
CA LEU A 65 8.93 -13.83 -0.13
C LEU A 65 9.08 -12.30 -0.08
N ALA A 66 8.25 -11.59 -0.84
CA ALA A 66 8.21 -10.13 -0.86
C ALA A 66 7.82 -9.54 0.51
N SER A 67 6.94 -10.21 1.25
CA SER A 67 6.49 -9.76 2.58
C SER A 67 7.42 -10.20 3.71
N ALA A 68 8.17 -11.29 3.51
CA ALA A 68 9.12 -11.82 4.49
C ALA A 68 10.37 -10.91 4.61
N LEU A 69 10.84 -10.33 3.51
CA LEU A 69 12.05 -9.50 3.52
C LEU A 69 11.93 -8.28 4.45
N PRO A 70 10.87 -7.45 4.40
CA PRO A 70 10.64 -6.39 5.38
C PRO A 70 10.53 -6.90 6.82
N ALA A 71 9.83 -8.02 7.05
CA ALA A 71 9.64 -8.59 8.38
C ALA A 71 10.95 -9.08 9.03
N ILE A 72 11.82 -9.72 8.24
CA ILE A 72 13.16 -10.14 8.67
C ILE A 72 14.01 -8.91 8.98
N TYR A 73 13.94 -7.87 8.14
CA TYR A 73 14.68 -6.64 8.35
C TYR A 73 14.27 -5.92 9.65
N ASP A 74 12.97 -5.79 9.91
CA ASP A 74 12.47 -5.20 11.16
C ASP A 74 12.95 -5.98 12.40
N THR A 75 13.04 -7.31 12.29
CA THR A 75 13.60 -8.16 13.35
C THR A 75 15.09 -7.90 13.57
N LEU A 76 15.86 -7.76 12.49
CA LEU A 76 17.29 -7.44 12.55
C LEU A 76 17.54 -6.09 13.23
N VAL A 77 16.74 -5.06 12.90
CA VAL A 77 16.82 -3.74 13.52
C VAL A 77 16.55 -3.81 15.03
N LYS A 78 15.56 -4.61 15.46
CA LYS A 78 15.28 -4.85 16.88
C LYS A 78 16.47 -5.50 17.61
N ILE A 79 17.18 -6.43 16.97
CA ILE A 79 18.40 -7.04 17.53
C ILE A 79 19.48 -5.97 17.75
N TRP A 80 19.70 -5.07 16.79
CA TRP A 80 20.68 -4.00 16.96
C TRP A 80 20.32 -3.05 18.10
N ILE A 81 19.03 -2.72 18.27
CA ILE A 81 18.56 -1.86 19.37
C ILE A 81 18.69 -2.55 20.71
N SER A 82 18.41 -3.86 20.79
CA SER A 82 18.58 -4.62 22.02
C SER A 82 20.02 -4.61 22.55
N LYS A 83 21.00 -4.44 21.65
CA LYS A 83 22.43 -4.28 22.01
C LYS A 83 22.79 -2.87 22.47
N ILE A 84 21.96 -1.88 22.18
CA ILE A 84 22.10 -0.51 22.69
C ILE A 84 21.50 -0.46 24.10
N ASP A 85 20.22 -0.82 24.21
CA ASP A 85 19.52 -0.98 25.50
C ASP A 85 18.26 -1.85 25.30
N SER A 86 18.25 -3.01 25.95
CA SER A 86 17.14 -3.98 25.88
C SER A 86 15.79 -3.43 26.35
N SER A 87 15.78 -2.46 27.28
CA SER A 87 14.55 -1.88 27.82
C SER A 87 13.79 -1.04 26.80
N PHE A 88 14.48 -0.55 25.76
CA PHE A 88 13.88 0.28 24.71
C PHE A 88 13.39 -0.50 23.50
N VAL A 89 13.58 -1.81 23.44
CA VAL A 89 12.97 -2.62 22.36
C VAL A 89 11.46 -2.42 22.33
N VAL A 90 10.83 -2.34 23.51
CA VAL A 90 9.39 -2.07 23.67
C VAL A 90 9.02 -0.67 23.18
N THR A 91 9.90 0.32 23.35
CA THR A 91 9.69 1.68 22.83
C THR A 91 9.57 1.68 21.31
N THR A 92 10.26 0.77 20.62
CA THR A 92 10.19 0.68 19.16
C THR A 92 8.81 0.25 18.67
N ASP A 93 8.07 -0.53 19.45
CA ASP A 93 6.71 -0.97 19.12
C ASP A 93 5.72 0.21 19.12
N ALA A 94 6.03 1.33 19.78
CA ALA A 94 5.23 2.55 19.70
C ALA A 94 5.11 3.09 18.27
N TYR A 95 6.13 2.85 17.43
CA TYR A 95 6.06 3.16 16.00
C TYR A 95 4.97 2.35 15.30
N THR A 96 4.84 1.06 15.62
CA THR A 96 3.80 0.21 15.06
C THR A 96 2.42 0.72 15.46
N TYR A 97 2.22 1.09 16.74
CA TYR A 97 0.93 1.58 17.20
C TYR A 97 0.55 2.93 16.56
N ILE A 98 1.51 3.84 16.39
CA ILE A 98 1.31 5.07 15.63
C ILE A 98 0.82 4.72 14.21
N ASN A 99 1.51 3.80 13.52
CA ASN A 99 1.14 3.43 12.16
C ASN A 99 -0.21 2.72 12.05
N VAL A 100 -0.64 1.98 13.08
CA VAL A 100 -2.00 1.41 13.12
C VAL A 100 -3.07 2.51 13.20
N ILE A 101 -2.80 3.61 13.92
CA ILE A 101 -3.73 4.76 13.91
C ILE A 101 -3.72 5.41 12.52
N VAL A 102 -2.56 5.55 11.89
CA VAL A 102 -2.41 6.10 10.53
C VAL A 102 -3.08 5.21 9.48
N GLU A 103 -3.12 3.90 9.71
CA GLU A 103 -3.76 2.92 8.83
C GLU A 103 -5.23 3.23 8.61
N VAL A 104 -5.93 3.75 9.63
CA VAL A 104 -7.32 4.21 9.52
C VAL A 104 -7.48 5.27 8.43
N LEU A 105 -6.55 6.23 8.39
CA LEU A 105 -6.53 7.28 7.38
C LEU A 105 -6.14 6.71 6.00
N ASN A 106 -5.20 5.78 5.97
CA ASN A 106 -4.66 5.17 4.75
C ASN A 106 -5.62 4.22 4.05
N GLU A 107 -6.47 3.52 4.79
CA GLU A 107 -7.48 2.63 4.24
C GLU A 107 -8.80 3.32 3.89
N GLY A 108 -9.02 4.53 4.39
CA GLY A 108 -10.20 5.33 4.06
C GLY A 108 -10.21 5.77 2.59
N LEU A 109 -9.82 7.01 2.33
CA LEU A 109 -9.85 7.60 0.99
C LEU A 109 -8.91 6.93 -0.03
N PRO A 110 -7.65 6.58 0.30
CA PRO A 110 -6.76 5.99 -0.68
C PRO A 110 -7.22 4.63 -1.22
N ARG A 111 -7.92 3.81 -0.42
CA ARG A 111 -8.44 2.52 -0.89
C ARG A 111 -9.59 2.68 -1.88
N ALA A 112 -10.36 3.75 -1.77
CA ALA A 112 -11.40 4.12 -2.73
C ALA A 112 -10.85 4.60 -4.09
N SER A 113 -9.54 4.88 -4.19
CA SER A 113 -8.92 5.32 -5.45
C SER A 113 -9.11 4.33 -6.58
N TYR A 114 -9.07 3.02 -6.31
CA TYR A 114 -9.28 1.99 -7.34
C TYR A 114 -10.67 2.08 -7.99
N LEU A 115 -11.70 2.43 -7.23
CA LEU A 115 -13.07 2.52 -7.73
C LEU A 115 -13.34 3.81 -8.51
N VAL A 116 -12.75 4.93 -8.08
CA VAL A 116 -13.06 6.25 -8.65
C VAL A 116 -12.04 6.69 -9.69
N ILE A 117 -10.75 6.45 -9.44
CA ILE A 117 -9.64 6.83 -10.33
C ILE A 117 -9.40 5.74 -11.38
N GLY A 118 -9.68 4.47 -11.06
CA GLY A 118 -9.49 3.34 -11.97
C GLY A 118 -10.46 3.31 -13.15
N ASP A 119 -11.53 4.12 -13.15
CA ASP A 119 -12.52 4.16 -14.23
C ASP A 119 -11.88 4.57 -15.57
N SER A 120 -11.82 3.62 -16.50
CA SER A 120 -11.21 3.77 -17.82
C SER A 120 -12.06 4.61 -18.77
N ALA A 121 -13.36 4.75 -18.51
CA ALA A 121 -14.24 5.63 -19.28
C ALA A 121 -13.99 7.12 -18.95
N MET A 122 -13.34 7.40 -17.82
CA MET A 122 -13.06 8.76 -17.37
C MET A 122 -11.87 9.39 -18.12
N PRO A 123 -11.97 10.65 -18.57
CA PRO A 123 -10.84 11.34 -19.20
C PRO A 123 -9.62 11.39 -18.28
N LEU A 124 -8.42 11.12 -18.84
CA LEU A 124 -7.15 11.11 -18.11
C LEU A 124 -6.92 12.38 -17.28
N ALA A 125 -7.30 13.55 -17.81
CA ALA A 125 -7.19 14.83 -17.11
C ALA A 125 -8.02 14.87 -15.82
N LEU A 126 -9.20 14.26 -15.79
CA LEU A 126 -10.02 14.19 -14.57
C LEU A 126 -9.45 13.18 -13.58
N ARG A 127 -8.96 12.03 -14.07
CA ARG A 127 -8.25 11.03 -13.26
C ARG A 127 -7.02 11.63 -12.58
N VAL A 128 -6.19 12.39 -13.29
CA VAL A 128 -5.04 13.10 -12.72
C VAL A 128 -5.47 14.14 -11.68
N ASN A 129 -6.59 14.85 -11.88
CA ASN A 129 -7.12 15.78 -10.89
C ASN A 129 -7.54 15.07 -9.59
N LEU A 130 -8.17 13.89 -9.69
CA LEU A 130 -8.52 13.06 -8.55
C LEU A 130 -7.25 12.59 -7.80
N VAL A 131 -6.22 12.16 -8.53
CA VAL A 131 -4.92 11.79 -7.95
C VAL A 131 -4.31 12.97 -7.17
N CYS A 132 -4.21 14.15 -7.79
CA CYS A 132 -3.68 15.35 -7.13
C CYS A 132 -4.52 15.75 -5.90
N THR A 133 -5.85 15.66 -5.98
CA THR A 133 -6.75 15.94 -4.87
C THR A 133 -6.53 14.97 -3.71
N LEU A 134 -6.42 13.67 -4.00
CA LEU A 134 -6.18 12.63 -3.00
C LEU A 134 -4.82 12.83 -2.31
N ILE A 135 -3.75 13.04 -3.08
CA ILE A 135 -2.41 13.27 -2.52
C ILE A 135 -2.40 14.52 -1.64
N ALA A 136 -3.00 15.62 -2.09
CA ALA A 136 -3.05 16.86 -1.33
C ALA A 136 -3.83 16.70 -0.02
N PHE A 137 -5.04 16.13 -0.09
CA PHE A 137 -5.86 15.88 1.10
C PHE A 137 -5.12 14.99 2.09
N GLN A 138 -4.54 13.88 1.61
CA GLN A 138 -3.90 12.89 2.46
C GLN A 138 -2.62 13.41 3.10
N THR A 139 -1.88 14.26 2.40
CA THR A 139 -0.70 14.95 2.94
C THR A 139 -1.10 15.93 4.06
N VAL A 140 -2.16 16.70 3.87
CA VAL A 140 -2.68 17.62 4.91
C VAL A 140 -3.19 16.84 6.12
N ALA A 141 -3.97 15.78 5.91
CA ALA A 141 -4.49 14.95 6.99
C ALA A 141 -3.36 14.24 7.76
N GLY A 142 -2.35 13.72 7.05
CA GLY A 142 -1.16 13.13 7.66
C GLY A 142 -0.33 14.14 8.46
N LEU A 143 -0.21 15.39 7.99
CA LEU A 143 0.44 16.47 8.72
C LEU A 143 -0.32 16.82 10.00
N VAL A 144 -1.64 17.00 9.92
CA VAL A 144 -2.50 17.27 11.09
C VAL A 144 -2.37 16.14 12.11
N MET A 145 -2.43 14.88 11.67
CA MET A 145 -2.25 13.73 12.54
C MET A 145 -0.85 13.68 13.18
N SER A 146 0.20 14.02 12.43
CA SER A 146 1.58 14.13 12.97
C SER A 146 1.65 15.16 14.10
N LEU A 147 1.06 16.34 13.92
CA LEU A 147 1.03 17.40 14.93
C LEU A 147 0.24 16.97 16.18
N ILE A 148 -0.89 16.28 15.99
CA ILE A 148 -1.68 15.72 17.10
C ILE A 148 -0.86 14.70 17.89
N PHE A 149 -0.12 13.80 17.22
CA PHE A 149 0.73 12.82 17.89
C PHE A 149 1.91 13.45 18.63
N VAL A 150 2.55 14.48 18.05
CA VAL A 150 3.59 15.25 18.74
C VAL A 150 3.04 15.90 20.00
N ALA A 151 1.89 16.57 19.91
CA ALA A 151 1.24 17.21 21.06
C ALA A 151 0.75 16.19 22.11
N SER A 152 0.36 14.99 21.67
CA SER A 152 -0.17 13.92 22.52
C SER A 152 0.89 12.87 22.89
N ALA A 153 2.17 13.12 22.65
CA ALA A 153 3.23 12.12 22.79
C ALA A 153 3.30 11.52 24.20
N SER A 154 3.09 12.34 25.24
CA SER A 154 3.04 11.88 26.63
C SER A 154 1.86 10.94 26.90
N ARG A 155 0.69 11.19 26.30
CA ARG A 155 -0.49 10.33 26.41
C ARG A 155 -0.31 9.02 25.66
N LEU A 156 0.28 9.07 24.46
CA LEU A 156 0.62 7.87 23.70
C LEU A 156 1.65 7.01 24.44
N ALA A 157 2.67 7.64 25.03
CA ALA A 157 3.63 6.94 25.88
C ALA A 157 2.94 6.32 27.10
N ALA A 158 1.98 7.03 27.71
CA ALA A 158 1.24 6.51 28.86
C ALA A 158 0.38 5.28 28.51
N ALA A 159 -0.21 5.26 27.32
CA ALA A 159 -1.08 4.18 26.88
C ALA A 159 -0.31 2.94 26.41
N PHE A 160 0.85 3.13 25.78
CA PHE A 160 1.50 2.04 25.02
C PHE A 160 2.94 1.74 25.42
N VAL A 161 3.51 2.49 26.38
CA VAL A 161 4.89 2.32 26.82
C VAL A 161 4.95 2.03 28.33
N PRO A 162 5.73 1.02 28.77
CA PRO A 162 5.97 0.72 30.17
C PRO A 162 6.50 1.92 30.97
N ALA A 163 6.17 1.98 32.27
CA ALA A 163 6.45 3.15 33.11
C ALA A 163 7.95 3.47 33.24
N ASN A 164 8.82 2.45 33.28
CA ASN A 164 10.27 2.57 33.44
C ASN A 164 10.97 3.29 32.27
N VAL A 165 10.46 3.15 31.04
CA VAL A 165 11.06 3.77 29.83
C VAL A 165 10.20 4.89 29.24
N ARG A 166 9.06 5.21 29.87
CA ARG A 166 8.07 6.16 29.35
C ARG A 166 8.63 7.55 29.09
N ALA A 167 9.34 8.12 30.07
CA ALA A 167 9.88 9.48 29.96
C ALA A 167 10.90 9.58 28.82
N ALA A 168 11.79 8.59 28.70
CA ALA A 168 12.79 8.53 27.64
C ALA A 168 12.19 8.23 26.26
N SER A 169 11.00 7.61 26.21
CA SER A 169 10.29 7.27 24.97
C SER A 169 9.51 8.43 24.34
N ILE A 170 9.30 9.53 25.06
CA ILE A 170 8.57 10.70 24.54
C ILE A 170 9.26 11.26 23.30
N GLY A 171 10.60 11.40 23.33
CA GLY A 171 11.38 11.88 22.19
C GLY A 171 11.25 10.95 20.97
N TYR A 172 11.27 9.64 21.21
CA TYR A 172 11.07 8.64 20.14
C TYR A 172 9.70 8.78 19.48
N ILE A 173 8.64 8.93 20.29
CA ILE A 173 7.27 9.11 19.80
C ILE A 173 7.17 10.41 19.00
N GLN A 174 7.71 11.52 19.50
CA GLN A 174 7.68 12.81 18.81
C GLN A 174 8.36 12.76 17.44
N ILE A 175 9.53 12.12 17.34
CA ILE A 175 10.23 11.93 16.05
C ILE A 175 9.39 11.03 15.15
N SER A 176 8.92 9.90 15.68
CA SER A 176 8.15 8.89 14.93
C SER A 176 6.77 9.39 14.49
N SER A 177 6.20 10.42 15.12
CA SER A 177 4.92 11.00 14.75
C SER A 177 4.86 11.46 13.29
N PHE A 178 5.97 11.93 12.73
CA PHE A 178 6.07 12.35 11.32
C PHE A 178 5.98 11.17 10.33
N SER A 179 5.99 9.93 10.83
CA SER A 179 5.61 8.77 10.02
C SER A 179 4.16 8.86 9.55
N ALA A 180 3.27 9.54 10.29
CA ALA A 180 1.90 9.76 9.85
C ALA A 180 1.84 10.56 8.55
N LEU A 181 2.59 11.66 8.45
CA LEU A 181 2.71 12.44 7.21
C LEU A 181 3.27 11.60 6.07
N THR A 182 4.44 11.00 6.29
CA THR A 182 5.13 10.26 5.20
C THR A 182 4.33 9.05 4.74
N SER A 183 3.76 8.26 5.66
CA SER A 183 2.91 7.11 5.37
C SER A 183 1.61 7.49 4.65
N ALA A 184 0.96 8.57 5.07
CA ALA A 184 -0.28 9.05 4.46
C ALA A 184 -0.05 9.53 3.02
N THR A 185 0.94 10.40 2.82
CA THR A 185 1.30 10.88 1.48
C THR A 185 1.72 9.73 0.57
N GLU A 186 2.57 8.83 1.06
CA GLU A 186 3.06 7.71 0.28
C GLU A 186 1.95 6.73 -0.12
N THR A 187 1.04 6.41 0.81
CA THR A 187 -0.09 5.53 0.51
C THR A 187 -0.97 6.15 -0.58
N ALA A 188 -1.26 7.45 -0.48
CA ALA A 188 -1.99 8.15 -1.53
C ALA A 188 -1.26 8.12 -2.86
N VAL A 189 0.04 8.43 -2.91
CA VAL A 189 0.83 8.36 -4.15
C VAL A 189 0.81 6.96 -4.73
N SER A 190 1.09 5.94 -3.91
CA SER A 190 1.16 4.53 -4.31
C SER A 190 -0.17 4.02 -4.90
N LEU A 191 -1.29 4.20 -4.20
CA LEU A 191 -2.58 3.68 -4.66
C LEU A 191 -3.17 4.50 -5.82
N ALA A 192 -3.04 5.83 -5.77
CA ALA A 192 -3.57 6.70 -6.81
C ALA A 192 -2.82 6.54 -8.14
N THR A 193 -1.49 6.37 -8.11
CA THR A 193 -0.70 6.14 -9.32
C THR A 193 -0.91 4.75 -9.93
N ARG A 194 -1.06 3.71 -9.09
CA ARG A 194 -1.50 2.39 -9.57
C ARG A 194 -2.86 2.45 -10.25
N SER A 195 -3.77 3.27 -9.74
CA SER A 195 -5.12 3.46 -10.31
C SER A 195 -5.12 4.19 -11.66
N ILE A 196 -4.00 4.78 -12.09
CA ILE A 196 -3.79 5.34 -13.44
C ILE A 196 -2.75 4.56 -14.25
N ASP A 197 -2.59 3.26 -13.94
CA ASP A 197 -1.72 2.33 -14.66
C ASP A 197 -0.23 2.69 -14.58
N ARG A 198 0.20 3.28 -13.45
CA ARG A 198 1.60 3.64 -13.14
C ARG A 198 2.13 2.87 -11.92
N PRO A 199 2.38 1.55 -12.05
CA PRO A 199 2.93 0.73 -10.98
C PRO A 199 4.43 1.01 -10.71
N ASP A 200 5.10 1.73 -11.60
CA ASP A 200 6.49 2.15 -11.52
C ASP A 200 6.75 3.16 -10.38
N VAL A 201 5.78 4.03 -10.07
CA VAL A 201 5.90 4.99 -8.96
C VAL A 201 6.03 4.27 -7.59
N PRO A 202 5.13 3.34 -7.19
CA PRO A 202 5.31 2.54 -5.97
C PRO A 202 6.62 1.76 -5.90
N LEU A 203 7.10 1.26 -7.04
CA LEU A 203 8.37 0.53 -7.09
C LEU A 203 9.54 1.43 -6.69
N ILE A 204 9.61 2.64 -7.24
CA ILE A 204 10.66 3.62 -6.92
C ILE A 204 10.60 4.02 -5.44
N ILE A 205 9.41 4.24 -4.89
CA ILE A 205 9.21 4.52 -3.46
C ILE A 205 9.85 3.43 -2.60
N SER A 206 9.52 2.16 -2.90
CA SER A 206 10.03 1.02 -2.15
C SER A 206 11.53 0.85 -2.31
N LEU A 207 12.08 1.00 -3.51
CA LEU A 207 13.51 0.86 -3.78
C LEU A 207 14.32 1.94 -3.06
N CYS A 208 13.96 3.22 -3.22
CA CYS A 208 14.67 4.32 -2.60
C CYS A 208 14.63 4.24 -1.07
N ARG A 209 13.47 3.92 -0.49
CA ARG A 209 13.36 3.71 0.96
C ARG A 209 14.23 2.55 1.44
N THR A 210 14.15 1.39 0.79
CA THR A 210 14.89 0.19 1.22
C THR A 210 16.39 0.40 1.12
N LEU A 211 16.88 1.00 0.02
CA LEU A 211 18.29 1.34 -0.13
C LEU A 211 18.76 2.33 0.93
N ALA A 212 17.97 3.38 1.20
CA ALA A 212 18.29 4.35 2.25
C ALA A 212 18.34 3.68 3.63
N ASN A 213 17.38 2.80 3.95
CA ASN A 213 17.36 2.05 5.20
C ASN A 213 18.63 1.23 5.37
N ILE A 214 19.01 0.44 4.36
CA ILE A 214 20.23 -0.37 4.41
C ILE A 214 21.45 0.54 4.63
N ILE A 215 21.64 1.57 3.82
CA ILE A 215 22.82 2.44 3.91
C ILE A 215 22.91 3.11 5.29
N LEU A 216 21.82 3.72 5.75
CA LEU A 216 21.81 4.48 7.01
C LEU A 216 21.91 3.57 8.24
N ASP A 217 21.20 2.44 8.27
CA ASP A 217 21.30 1.52 9.40
C ASP A 217 22.69 0.87 9.46
N PHE A 218 23.32 0.54 8.33
CA PHE A 218 24.72 0.08 8.34
C PHE A 218 25.71 1.16 8.79
N ALA A 219 25.50 2.42 8.39
CA ALA A 219 26.37 3.52 8.76
C ALA A 219 26.28 3.90 10.25
N PHE A 220 25.08 3.88 10.83
CA PHE A 220 24.81 4.50 12.13
C PHE A 220 24.34 3.53 13.23
N LEU A 221 23.62 2.46 12.89
CA LEU A 221 22.97 1.58 13.88
C LEU A 221 23.67 0.22 14.04
N SER A 222 24.24 -0.31 12.95
CA SER A 222 24.87 -1.62 12.89
C SER A 222 26.05 -1.76 13.88
N THR A 223 26.33 -2.99 14.28
CA THR A 223 27.53 -3.34 15.05
C THR A 223 28.82 -3.00 14.31
N PHE A 224 28.78 -2.90 12.98
CA PHE A 224 29.91 -2.57 12.12
C PHE A 224 30.03 -1.06 11.80
N ARG A 225 29.31 -0.20 12.53
CA ARG A 225 29.28 1.26 12.30
C ARG A 225 30.66 1.91 12.37
N VAL A 226 30.79 3.06 11.71
CA VAL A 226 31.98 3.91 11.82
C VAL A 226 32.00 4.54 13.23
N LYS A 227 32.95 4.12 14.07
CA LYS A 227 33.07 4.54 15.50
C LYS A 227 33.31 6.04 15.70
N ALA A 228 33.48 6.82 14.63
CA ALA A 228 33.63 8.27 14.70
C ALA A 228 32.31 9.02 15.01
N VAL A 229 31.16 8.37 14.88
CA VAL A 229 29.84 8.97 15.13
C VAL A 229 29.37 8.67 16.56
N ARG A 230 28.69 9.64 17.19
CA ARG A 230 28.08 9.58 18.53
C ARG A 230 27.38 8.24 18.78
N GLU A 231 27.44 7.75 20.03
CA GLU A 231 26.77 6.50 20.42
C GLU A 231 25.28 6.52 20.04
N PRO A 232 24.80 5.48 19.32
CA PRO A 232 23.44 5.44 18.82
C PRO A 232 22.47 5.30 19.98
N THR A 233 21.37 6.02 19.88
CA THR A 233 20.26 5.94 20.81
C THR A 233 19.02 5.47 20.07
N VAL A 234 17.95 5.19 20.81
CA VAL A 234 16.66 4.80 20.23
C VAL A 234 16.08 5.94 19.37
N ASN A 235 16.38 7.19 19.72
CA ASN A 235 16.02 8.34 18.90
C ASN A 235 16.81 8.38 17.57
N THR A 236 18.05 7.89 17.55
CA THR A 236 18.84 7.74 16.31
C THR A 236 18.14 6.81 15.33
N GLN A 237 17.62 5.67 15.82
CA GLN A 237 16.84 4.75 15.00
C GLN A 237 15.53 5.38 14.49
N ALA A 238 14.79 6.10 15.34
CA ALA A 238 13.61 6.85 14.90
C ALA A 238 13.94 7.85 13.78
N SER A 239 15.04 8.60 13.94
CA SER A 239 15.49 9.57 12.94
C SER A 239 15.87 8.91 11.61
N ILE A 240 16.60 7.79 11.64
CA ILE A 240 16.94 7.03 10.42
C ILE A 240 15.67 6.57 9.72
N ARG A 241 14.74 5.94 10.46
CA ARG A 241 13.44 5.50 9.91
C ARG A 241 12.68 6.65 9.26
N MET A 242 12.64 7.82 9.92
CA MET A 242 11.95 9.00 9.39
C MET A 242 12.64 9.53 8.13
N ALA A 243 13.97 9.56 8.09
CA ALA A 243 14.73 9.96 6.92
C ALA A 243 14.44 9.03 5.73
N CYS A 244 14.45 7.72 5.94
CA CYS A 244 14.17 6.72 4.89
C CYS A 244 12.74 6.82 4.36
N ASN A 245 11.75 6.96 5.25
CA ASN A 245 10.37 7.18 4.86
C ASN A 245 10.21 8.50 4.08
N GLY A 246 10.89 9.56 4.53
CA GLY A 246 10.94 10.85 3.83
C GLY A 246 11.53 10.73 2.42
N ILE A 247 12.66 10.03 2.27
CA ILE A 247 13.31 9.79 0.97
C ILE A 247 12.37 9.03 0.03
N GLY A 248 11.76 7.94 0.50
CA GLY A 248 10.79 7.16 -0.29
C GLY A 248 9.60 8.02 -0.75
N CYS A 249 9.01 8.77 0.17
CA CYS A 249 7.88 9.65 -0.10
C CYS A 249 8.23 10.76 -1.11
N ILE A 250 9.36 11.46 -0.91
CA ILE A 250 9.83 12.52 -1.83
C ILE A 250 10.14 11.94 -3.21
N ALA A 251 10.82 10.79 -3.30
CA ALA A 251 11.10 10.13 -4.57
C ALA A 251 9.81 9.78 -5.32
N GLY A 252 8.81 9.24 -4.62
CA GLY A 252 7.49 8.96 -5.17
C GLY A 252 6.78 10.18 -5.73
N LEU A 253 6.76 11.28 -4.98
CA LEU A 253 6.15 12.54 -5.41
C LEU A 253 6.86 13.14 -6.63
N LEU A 254 8.19 13.20 -6.60
CA LEU A 254 8.98 13.74 -7.72
C LEU A 254 8.79 12.91 -8.98
N TYR A 255 8.79 11.58 -8.85
CA TYR A 255 8.57 10.69 -9.98
C TYR A 255 7.13 10.78 -10.51
N PHE A 256 6.13 10.88 -9.63
CA PHE A 256 4.75 11.16 -10.04
C PHE A 256 4.64 12.49 -10.80
N ILE A 257 5.24 13.57 -10.30
CA ILE A 257 5.25 14.87 -10.99
C ILE A 257 5.89 14.75 -12.38
N TYR A 258 7.01 14.03 -12.48
CA TYR A 258 7.67 13.76 -13.76
C TYR A 258 6.76 13.00 -14.73
N VAL A 259 6.13 11.91 -14.29
CA VAL A 259 5.20 11.10 -15.09
C VAL A 259 3.98 11.92 -15.53
N ALA A 260 3.36 12.64 -14.60
CA ALA A 260 2.18 13.45 -14.87
C ALA A 260 2.46 14.61 -15.83
N ARG A 261 3.68 15.20 -15.80
CA ARG A 261 4.12 16.17 -16.83
C ARG A 261 4.34 15.51 -18.19
N ARG A 262 4.88 14.29 -18.23
CA ARG A 262 5.13 13.53 -19.47
C ARG A 262 3.84 13.08 -20.16
N LEU A 263 2.74 12.94 -19.42
CA LEU A 263 1.41 12.61 -19.96
C LEU A 263 0.80 13.71 -20.85
N ARG A 264 1.54 14.81 -21.14
CA ARG A 264 1.17 15.88 -22.08
C ARG A 264 -0.27 16.38 -21.88
N LEU A 265 -0.65 16.61 -20.63
CA LEU A 265 -1.82 17.42 -20.35
C LEU A 265 -1.51 18.82 -20.91
N ASP A 266 -2.20 19.24 -21.98
CA ASP A 266 -1.98 20.54 -22.64
C ASP A 266 -1.82 21.67 -21.61
N GLU A 267 -0.88 22.59 -21.85
CA GLU A 267 -0.52 23.69 -20.94
C GLU A 267 -1.71 24.57 -20.51
N GLU A 268 -2.80 24.58 -21.29
CA GLU A 268 -4.05 25.27 -20.93
C GLU A 268 -4.80 24.65 -19.73
N ARG A 269 -4.45 23.42 -19.32
CA ARG A 269 -5.12 22.69 -18.24
C ARG A 269 -4.42 22.79 -16.88
N LYS A 270 -3.91 23.97 -16.49
CA LYS A 270 -3.40 24.22 -15.12
C LYS A 270 -4.39 23.81 -14.02
N SER A 271 -5.71 23.89 -14.28
CA SER A 271 -6.74 23.47 -13.31
C SER A 271 -6.75 21.97 -13.00
N VAL A 272 -6.12 21.13 -13.84
CA VAL A 272 -6.03 19.67 -13.59
C VAL A 272 -5.14 19.39 -12.38
N TRP A 273 -4.12 20.20 -12.15
CA TRP A 273 -3.18 20.02 -11.04
C TRP A 273 -3.72 20.54 -9.70
N LEU A 274 -4.75 21.39 -9.73
CA LEU A 274 -5.33 21.99 -8.53
C LEU A 274 -6.32 21.02 -7.87
N PRO A 275 -6.17 20.72 -6.57
CA PRO A 275 -7.16 19.94 -5.83
C PRO A 275 -8.56 20.56 -5.97
N LYS A 276 -9.57 19.74 -6.25
CA LYS A 276 -10.97 20.20 -6.38
C LYS A 276 -11.83 19.58 -5.29
N TRP A 277 -12.71 20.41 -4.71
CA TRP A 277 -13.65 19.95 -3.70
C TRP A 277 -14.61 18.87 -4.23
N SER A 278 -15.10 19.01 -5.47
CA SER A 278 -15.96 18.01 -6.11
C SER A 278 -15.27 16.64 -6.25
N SER A 279 -13.99 16.65 -6.61
CA SER A 279 -13.14 15.45 -6.69
C SER A 279 -12.96 14.79 -5.33
N LEU A 280 -12.82 15.59 -4.26
CA LEU A 280 -12.75 15.07 -2.90
C LEU A 280 -14.07 14.42 -2.47
N VAL A 281 -15.21 15.04 -2.76
CA VAL A 281 -16.54 14.47 -2.46
C VAL A 281 -16.76 13.15 -3.20
N ALA A 282 -16.32 13.08 -4.47
CA ALA A 282 -16.37 11.86 -5.26
C ALA A 282 -15.56 10.71 -4.63
N LEU A 283 -14.37 11.02 -4.08
CA LEU A 283 -13.54 10.05 -3.36
C LEU A 283 -14.10 9.69 -1.99
N ALA A 284 -14.71 10.66 -1.28
CA ALA A 284 -15.21 10.48 0.07
C ALA A 284 -16.42 9.54 0.15
N LYS A 285 -17.32 9.58 -0.83
CA LYS A 285 -18.54 8.76 -0.83
C LYS A 285 -18.26 7.25 -0.64
N PRO A 286 -17.38 6.62 -1.43
CA PRO A 286 -16.93 5.25 -1.15
C PRO A 286 -15.96 5.14 0.03
N GLY A 287 -15.08 6.14 0.25
CA GLY A 287 -14.02 6.08 1.27
C GLY A 287 -14.48 6.13 2.73
N VAL A 288 -15.68 6.67 3.02
CA VAL A 288 -16.21 6.73 4.41
C VAL A 288 -16.48 5.32 4.96
N HIS A 289 -16.98 4.40 4.12
CA HIS A 289 -17.28 3.05 4.56
C HIS A 289 -16.02 2.28 4.95
N THR A 290 -14.96 2.36 4.13
CA THR A 290 -13.67 1.72 4.41
C THR A 290 -12.97 2.38 5.59
N LEU A 291 -13.12 3.70 5.76
CA LEU A 291 -12.58 4.42 6.92
C LEU A 291 -13.22 3.93 8.23
N ILE A 292 -14.56 3.80 8.28
CA ILE A 292 -15.27 3.33 9.47
C ILE A 292 -14.87 1.89 9.80
N GLU A 293 -14.84 1.01 8.79
CA GLU A 293 -14.40 -0.37 8.95
C GLU A 293 -12.98 -0.44 9.53
N SER A 294 -12.05 0.32 8.94
CA SER A 294 -10.66 0.41 9.41
C SER A 294 -10.57 0.96 10.83
N ALA A 295 -11.33 2.02 11.13
CA ALA A 295 -11.36 2.65 12.44
C ALA A 295 -11.80 1.66 13.52
N VAL A 296 -12.87 0.90 13.29
CA VAL A 296 -13.36 -0.11 14.23
C VAL A 296 -12.30 -1.20 14.43
N ARG A 297 -11.74 -1.74 13.34
CA ARG A 297 -10.74 -2.81 13.40
C ARG A 297 -9.47 -2.38 14.15
N ASN A 298 -8.97 -1.19 13.85
CA ASN A 298 -7.76 -0.65 14.46
C ASN A 298 -7.99 -0.17 15.90
N ALA A 299 -9.17 0.35 16.23
CA ALA A 299 -9.53 0.68 17.62
C ALA A 299 -9.60 -0.57 18.51
N LEU A 300 -10.24 -1.64 18.04
CA LEU A 300 -10.29 -2.92 18.75
C LEU A 300 -8.88 -3.51 18.96
N TYR A 301 -8.01 -3.38 17.96
CA TYR A 301 -6.61 -3.79 18.08
C TYR A 301 -5.86 -2.99 19.15
N LEU A 302 -5.94 -1.66 19.11
CA LEU A 302 -5.23 -0.80 20.07
C LEU A 302 -5.76 -1.00 21.49
N TRP A 303 -7.07 -1.26 21.65
CA TRP A 303 -7.66 -1.63 22.92
C TRP A 303 -7.08 -2.94 23.48
N LEU A 304 -6.97 -3.98 22.64
CA LEU A 304 -6.34 -5.24 23.02
C LEU A 304 -4.87 -5.05 23.44
N ILE A 305 -4.10 -4.30 22.64
CA ILE A 305 -2.69 -4.01 22.94
C ILE A 305 -2.55 -3.26 24.26
N HIS A 306 -3.40 -2.27 24.52
CA HIS A 306 -3.38 -1.52 25.77
C HIS A 306 -3.57 -2.46 26.98
N GLY A 307 -4.49 -3.43 26.86
CA GLY A 307 -4.66 -4.49 27.86
C GLY A 307 -3.41 -5.37 28.04
N ILE A 308 -2.79 -5.81 26.94
CA ILE A 308 -1.58 -6.65 26.98
C ILE A 308 -0.39 -5.92 27.59
N VAL A 309 -0.19 -4.63 27.27
CA VAL A 309 0.85 -3.79 27.88
C VAL A 309 0.65 -3.69 29.39
N GLY A 310 -0.61 -3.69 29.86
CA GLY A 310 -0.95 -3.75 31.28
C GLY A 310 -0.58 -5.07 31.98
N LEU A 311 -0.48 -6.18 31.23
CA LEU A 311 -0.08 -7.49 31.77
C LEU A 311 1.45 -7.66 31.85
N GLY A 312 2.21 -6.93 31.03
CA GLY A 312 3.67 -6.92 31.05
C GLY A 312 4.29 -6.57 29.70
N SER A 313 5.46 -5.93 29.72
CA SER A 313 6.18 -5.48 28.52
C SER A 313 6.58 -6.62 27.60
N ASP A 314 7.01 -7.75 28.18
CA ASP A 314 7.55 -8.88 27.42
C ASP A 314 6.46 -9.56 26.60
N TYR A 315 5.24 -9.63 27.16
CA TYR A 315 4.06 -10.13 26.47
C TYR A 315 3.66 -9.23 25.30
N ALA A 316 3.70 -7.91 25.47
CA ALA A 316 3.34 -6.96 24.40
C ALA A 316 4.32 -7.05 23.22
N THR A 317 5.63 -7.06 23.49
CA THR A 317 6.64 -7.14 22.43
C THR A 317 6.66 -8.51 21.75
N ALA A 318 6.47 -9.61 22.49
CA ALA A 318 6.32 -10.93 21.90
C ALA A 318 5.06 -11.00 21.01
N PHE A 319 3.91 -10.49 21.48
CA PHE A 319 2.67 -10.47 20.72
C PHE A 319 2.81 -9.69 19.41
N ASN A 320 3.39 -8.49 19.45
CA ASN A 320 3.62 -7.70 18.24
C ASN A 320 4.57 -8.39 17.26
N THR A 321 5.67 -8.95 17.77
CA THR A 321 6.69 -9.57 16.93
C THR A 321 6.17 -10.84 16.26
N ILE A 322 5.45 -11.69 17.00
CA ILE A 322 4.82 -12.88 16.43
C ILE A 322 3.72 -12.50 15.44
N ARG A 323 2.84 -11.56 15.81
CA ARG A 323 1.74 -11.15 14.93
C ARG A 323 2.27 -10.56 13.62
N TRP A 324 3.05 -9.48 13.68
CA TRP A 324 3.46 -8.76 12.47
C TRP A 324 4.61 -9.44 11.72
N GLY A 325 5.54 -10.08 12.44
CA GLY A 325 6.71 -10.71 11.84
C GLY A 325 6.47 -12.14 11.34
N LEU A 326 5.53 -12.89 11.93
CA LEU A 326 5.31 -14.30 11.59
C LEU A 326 3.92 -14.58 11.02
N VAL A 327 2.85 -14.10 11.68
CA VAL A 327 1.45 -14.48 11.31
C VAL A 327 0.88 -13.62 10.20
N MET A 328 1.09 -12.30 10.23
CA MET A 328 0.52 -11.38 9.24
C MET A 328 1.24 -11.48 7.89
N VAL A 329 2.49 -11.92 7.84
CA VAL A 329 3.24 -12.12 6.59
C VAL A 329 2.51 -13.07 5.62
N PRO A 330 2.17 -14.32 6.00
CA PRO A 330 1.42 -15.21 5.13
C PRO A 330 -0.03 -14.76 4.90
N VAL A 331 -0.68 -14.16 5.91
CA VAL A 331 -2.07 -13.65 5.77
C VAL A 331 -2.14 -12.52 4.74
N ASN A 332 -1.22 -11.56 4.79
CA ASN A 332 -1.16 -10.45 3.84
C ASN A 332 -0.82 -10.96 2.44
N ALA A 333 0.10 -11.94 2.31
CA ALA A 333 0.41 -12.56 1.04
C ALA A 333 -0.79 -13.31 0.44
N LEU A 334 -1.56 -14.03 1.27
CA LEU A 334 -2.81 -14.69 0.87
C LEU A 334 -3.85 -13.67 0.43
N ALA A 335 -4.04 -12.58 1.19
CA ALA A 335 -4.99 -11.52 0.86
C ALA A 335 -4.62 -10.82 -0.46
N ALA A 336 -3.35 -10.49 -0.65
CA ALA A 336 -2.85 -9.87 -1.89
C ALA A 336 -3.02 -10.80 -3.09
N THR A 337 -2.66 -12.08 -2.95
CA THR A 337 -2.78 -13.07 -4.02
C THR A 337 -4.25 -13.32 -4.35
N SER A 338 -5.10 -13.53 -3.34
CA SER A 338 -6.54 -13.75 -3.56
C SER A 338 -7.19 -12.54 -4.21
N SER A 339 -6.84 -11.32 -3.80
CA SER A 339 -7.34 -10.09 -4.45
C SER A 339 -6.91 -10.00 -5.92
N THR A 340 -5.70 -10.45 -6.25
CA THR A 340 -5.19 -10.43 -7.63
C THR A 340 -5.95 -11.43 -8.50
N PHE A 341 -6.15 -12.67 -8.05
CA PHE A 341 -6.83 -13.70 -8.84
C PHE A 341 -8.35 -13.49 -8.89
N VAL A 342 -8.99 -13.15 -7.76
CA VAL A 342 -10.42 -12.82 -7.76
C VAL A 342 -10.66 -11.56 -8.58
N GLY A 343 -9.81 -10.54 -8.46
CA GLY A 343 -9.90 -9.31 -9.25
C GLY A 343 -9.67 -9.53 -10.76
N HIS A 344 -8.82 -10.49 -11.14
CA HIS A 344 -8.61 -10.85 -12.55
C HIS A 344 -9.80 -11.60 -13.15
N GLU A 345 -10.45 -12.45 -12.36
CA GLU A 345 -11.59 -13.28 -12.79
C GLU A 345 -12.94 -12.55 -12.69
N TRP A 346 -13.07 -11.56 -11.78
CA TRP A 346 -14.34 -10.88 -11.46
C TRP A 346 -14.28 -9.35 -11.62
N GLY A 347 -13.19 -8.81 -12.15
CA GLY A 347 -13.07 -7.39 -12.47
C GLY A 347 -13.99 -7.03 -13.64
N LEU A 348 -15.12 -6.38 -13.32
CA LEU A 348 -15.94 -5.66 -14.30
C LEU A 348 -15.18 -4.46 -14.86
#